data_AF-A0A1W2EVX4-F1
#
_entry.id   AF-A0A1W2EVX4-F1
#
_cell.length_a   1.000
_cell.length_b   1.000
_cell.length_c   1.000
_cell.angle_alpha   90.00
_cell.angle_beta   90.00
_cell.angle_gamma   90.00
#
_symmetry.space_group_name_H-M   'P 1'
#
loop_
_entity.id
_entity.type
_entity.pdbx_description
1 polymer ?
#
loop_
_entity_poly.entity_id
_entity_poly.type
_entity_poly.pdbx_seq_one_letter_code
_entity_poly.pdbx_strand_id
1 'polypeptide(L)'
;MRLREAILADLPRLSREAEDLGRINIQDGTKGGRAGASAPRWIAVDHHVQDALGFARQVSPASSHNLIAPDESYLNVLQEIIRPARDVLHAHRLKGFLSYERRMHVSAMSKSLYTARLSSAANAAS
;
A
#
# COMPACT_ATOMS: atom_id res chain seq x y z
N MET A 1 5.04 -8.53 2.38
CA MET A 1 4.54 -7.28 3.00
C MET A 1 3.11 -7.51 3.49
N ARG A 2 2.78 -7.15 4.73
CA ARG A 2 1.40 -7.12 5.24
C ARG A 2 0.71 -5.83 4.78
N LEU A 3 -0.62 -5.83 4.79
CA LEU A 3 -1.45 -4.69 4.38
C LEU A 3 -1.06 -3.36 5.06
N ARG A 4 -0.93 -3.37 6.39
CA ARG A 4 -0.56 -2.18 7.16
C ARG A 4 0.82 -1.65 6.80
N GLU A 5 1.78 -2.55 6.53
CA GLU A 5 3.14 -2.17 6.10
C GLU A 5 3.06 -1.47 4.75
N ALA A 6 2.22 -1.97 3.82
CA ALA A 6 2.05 -1.38 2.49
C ALA A 6 1.40 0.01 2.52
N ILE A 7 0.40 0.21 3.37
CA ILE A 7 -0.31 1.49 3.48
C ILE A 7 0.57 2.57 4.14
N LEU A 8 1.30 2.20 5.19
CA LEU A 8 2.08 3.14 6.00
C LEU A 8 3.54 3.26 5.56
N ALA A 9 3.97 2.50 4.56
CA ALA A 9 5.33 2.54 4.07
C ALA A 9 5.75 3.96 3.67
N ASP A 10 6.92 4.37 4.13
CA ASP A 10 7.64 5.54 3.61
C ASP A 10 8.08 5.25 2.17
N LEU A 11 7.27 5.69 1.20
CA LEU A 11 7.49 5.44 -0.23
C LEU A 11 8.78 6.12 -0.75
N PRO A 12 9.11 7.38 -0.35
CA PRO A 12 10.40 7.97 -0.68
C PRO A 12 11.60 7.16 -0.17
N ARG A 13 11.54 6.61 1.05
CA ARG A 13 12.61 5.75 1.60
C ARG A 13 12.70 4.46 0.81
N LEU A 14 11.59 3.75 0.60
CA LEU A 14 11.59 2.47 -0.11
C LEU A 14 12.07 2.60 -1.55
N SER A 15 11.77 3.72 -2.22
CA SER A 15 12.24 3.95 -3.59
C SER A 15 13.75 4.15 -3.64
N ARG A 16 14.30 4.94 -2.70
CA ARG A 16 15.76 5.10 -2.56
C ARG A 16 16.45 3.76 -2.26
N GLU A 17 15.91 2.97 -1.33
CA GLU A 17 16.46 1.63 -1.04
C GLU A 17 16.40 0.70 -2.27
N ALA A 18 15.32 0.76 -3.05
CA ALA A 18 15.20 -0.01 -4.27
C ALA A 18 16.25 0.40 -5.32
N GLU A 19 16.43 1.70 -5.52
CA GLU A 19 17.38 2.29 -6.48
C GLU A 19 18.83 2.03 -6.06
N ASP A 20 19.16 2.28 -4.79
CA ASP A 20 20.54 2.25 -4.28
C ASP A 20 21.02 0.83 -3.94
N LEU A 21 20.12 -0.02 -3.43
CA LEU A 21 20.49 -1.32 -2.85
C LEU A 21 19.90 -2.52 -3.62
N GLY A 22 18.96 -2.31 -4.55
CA GLY A 22 18.22 -3.39 -5.21
C GLY A 22 17.34 -4.22 -4.26
N ARG A 23 17.09 -3.71 -3.06
CA ARG A 23 16.29 -4.38 -2.01
C ARG A 23 15.70 -3.36 -1.06
N ILE A 24 14.51 -3.65 -0.56
CA ILE A 24 13.78 -2.77 0.37
C ILE A 24 13.69 -3.39 1.77
N ASN A 25 13.77 -2.55 2.79
CA ASN A 25 13.60 -2.96 4.17
C ASN A 25 12.18 -2.67 4.66
N ILE A 26 11.45 -3.73 4.99
CA ILE A 26 10.10 -3.64 5.55
C ILE A 26 10.19 -3.46 7.06
N GLN A 27 9.92 -2.24 7.53
CA GLN A 27 10.13 -1.82 8.91
C GLN A 27 8.83 -1.75 9.74
N ASP A 28 7.71 -1.41 9.12
CA ASP A 28 6.43 -1.14 9.82
C ASP A 28 5.46 -2.31 9.75
N GLY A 29 4.66 -2.58 10.79
CA GLY A 29 3.63 -3.65 10.74
C GLY A 29 3.17 -4.27 12.07
N THR A 30 3.22 -3.54 13.19
CA THR A 30 3.07 -4.13 14.52
C THR A 30 1.68 -4.70 14.83
N LYS A 31 1.67 -5.91 15.41
CA LYS A 31 0.86 -6.18 16.61
C LYS A 31 1.88 -6.16 17.76
N GLY A 32 1.84 -5.13 18.59
CA GLY A 32 2.80 -4.91 19.69
C GLY A 32 3.73 -3.74 19.43
N GLY A 33 3.28 -2.52 19.78
CA GLY A 33 4.01 -1.25 19.62
C GLY A 33 5.21 -1.08 20.56
N ARG A 34 6.09 -2.09 20.68
CA ARG A 34 7.44 -1.83 21.17
C ARG A 34 8.24 -1.38 19.95
N ALA A 35 8.47 -0.08 19.85
CA ALA A 35 9.25 0.58 18.79
C ALA A 35 10.75 0.20 18.81
N GLY A 36 11.10 -1.00 19.27
CA GLY A 36 12.46 -1.48 19.38
C GLY A 36 12.55 -2.92 18.89
N ALA A 37 13.41 -3.14 17.91
CA ALA A 37 13.83 -4.44 17.38
C ALA A 37 12.79 -5.24 16.57
N SER A 38 12.30 -4.69 15.45
CA SER A 38 12.10 -5.57 14.30
C SER A 38 13.43 -5.68 13.57
N ALA A 39 13.99 -6.88 13.46
CA ALA A 39 15.15 -7.12 12.60
C ALA A 39 14.83 -6.62 11.18
N PRO A 40 15.81 -6.02 10.46
CA PRO A 40 15.62 -5.62 9.08
C PRO A 40 15.09 -6.78 8.25
N ARG A 41 13.97 -6.57 7.56
CA ARG A 41 13.39 -7.55 6.64
C ARG A 41 13.60 -7.07 5.22
N TRP A 42 14.78 -7.39 4.71
CA TRP A 42 15.16 -7.09 3.34
C TRP A 42 14.41 -7.99 2.35
N ILE A 43 13.82 -7.37 1.34
CA ILE A 43 13.18 -8.05 0.21
C ILE A 43 13.88 -7.56 -1.05
N ALA A 44 14.37 -8.48 -1.88
CA ALA A 44 14.92 -8.15 -3.19
C ALA A 44 13.85 -7.46 -4.04
N VAL A 45 14.25 -6.40 -4.74
CA VAL A 45 13.38 -5.68 -5.68
C VAL A 45 13.49 -6.37 -7.03
N ASP A 46 12.36 -6.88 -7.50
CA ASP A 46 12.18 -7.25 -8.91
C ASP A 46 11.43 -6.11 -9.65
N HIS A 47 11.25 -6.28 -10.96
CA HIS A 47 10.54 -5.31 -11.79
C HIS A 47 9.11 -5.06 -11.29
N HIS A 48 8.41 -6.07 -10.76
CA HIS A 48 7.07 -5.89 -10.23
C HIS A 48 7.05 -5.03 -8.96
N VAL A 49 8.03 -5.19 -8.07
CA VAL A 49 8.19 -4.36 -6.87
C VAL A 49 8.55 -2.93 -7.27
N GLN A 50 9.42 -2.76 -8.26
CA GLN A 50 9.80 -1.44 -8.77
C GLN A 50 8.60 -0.70 -9.39
N ASP A 51 7.84 -1.36 -10.27
CA ASP A 51 6.62 -0.80 -10.86
C ASP A 51 5.58 -0.47 -9.79
N ALA A 52 5.43 -1.34 -8.79
CA ALA A 52 4.51 -1.12 -7.69
C ALA A 52 4.88 0.12 -6.86
N LEU A 53 6.18 0.31 -6.56
CA LEU A 53 6.68 1.49 -5.84
C LEU A 53 6.50 2.76 -6.66
N GLY A 54 6.81 2.71 -7.97
CA GLY A 54 6.60 3.84 -8.88
C GLY A 54 5.13 4.26 -8.94
N PHE A 55 4.22 3.30 -9.11
CA PHE A 55 2.79 3.57 -9.11
C PHE A 55 2.30 4.07 -7.75
N ALA A 56 2.76 3.49 -6.64
CA ALA A 56 2.41 3.95 -5.29
C ALA A 56 2.80 5.42 -5.06
N ARG A 57 3.98 5.84 -5.53
CA ARG A 57 4.41 7.24 -5.47
C ARG A 57 3.55 8.15 -6.32
N GLN A 58 3.17 7.71 -7.51
CA GLN A 58 2.33 8.50 -8.41
C GLN A 58 0.93 8.76 -7.82
N VAL A 59 0.36 7.81 -7.09
CA VAL A 59 -0.98 7.93 -6.50
C VAL A 59 -0.96 8.39 -5.03
N SER A 60 0.23 8.60 -4.47
CA SER A 60 0.41 9.15 -3.13
C SER A 60 -0.16 10.58 -3.10
N PRO A 61 -0.98 10.94 -2.10
CA PRO A 61 -1.46 12.31 -1.93
C PRO A 61 -0.29 13.29 -1.85
N ALA A 62 -0.52 14.51 -2.35
CA ALA A 62 0.45 15.59 -2.25
C ALA A 62 0.86 15.80 -0.79
N SER A 63 2.16 16.03 -0.58
CA SER A 63 2.75 16.24 0.75
C SER A 63 2.71 15.02 1.69
N SER A 64 2.20 13.86 1.25
CA SER A 64 2.32 12.61 2.02
C SER A 64 3.55 11.82 1.63
N HIS A 65 4.08 11.03 2.57
CA HIS A 65 5.18 10.08 2.34
C HIS A 65 4.65 8.65 2.16
N ASN A 66 3.36 8.43 2.38
CA ASN A 66 2.71 7.14 2.27
C ASN A 66 1.35 7.28 1.56
N LEU A 67 0.55 6.22 1.55
CA LEU A 67 -0.70 6.20 0.79
C LEU A 67 -1.88 6.93 1.47
N ILE A 68 -1.69 7.47 2.68
CA ILE A 68 -2.69 8.20 3.47
C ILE A 68 -2.49 9.71 3.26
N ALA A 69 -3.57 10.44 3.00
CA ALA A 69 -3.50 11.90 2.91
C ALA A 69 -3.25 12.53 4.29
N PRO A 70 -2.69 13.76 4.38
CA PRO A 70 -2.39 14.40 5.66
C PRO A 70 -3.60 14.54 6.62
N ASP A 71 -4.80 14.63 6.06
CA ASP A 71 -6.09 14.75 6.74
C ASP A 71 -6.82 13.40 6.92
N GLU A 72 -6.30 12.32 6.34
CA GLU A 72 -6.88 10.98 6.45
C GLU A 72 -6.27 10.21 7.64
N SER A 73 -7.10 9.37 8.26
CA SER A 73 -6.63 8.38 9.24
C SER A 73 -6.47 7.01 8.58
N TYR A 74 -5.51 6.21 9.06
CA TYR A 74 -5.36 4.81 8.63
C TYR A 74 -6.66 4.00 8.76
N LEU A 75 -7.44 4.27 9.82
CA LEU A 75 -8.69 3.56 10.05
C LEU A 75 -9.74 3.91 9.00
N ASN A 76 -9.85 5.19 8.62
CA ASN A 76 -10.78 5.66 7.59
C ASN A 76 -10.41 5.05 6.24
N VAL A 77 -9.13 5.14 5.85
CA VAL A 77 -8.63 4.51 4.60
C VAL A 77 -8.93 3.01 4.58
N LEU A 78 -8.71 2.30 5.69
CA LEU A 78 -8.97 0.87 5.79
C LEU A 78 -10.46 0.54 5.64
N GLN A 79 -11.35 1.33 6.26
CA GLN A 79 -12.78 1.06 6.28
C GLN A 79 -13.48 1.48 4.98
N GLU A 80 -13.16 2.67 4.48
CA GLU A 80 -13.90 3.32 3.38
C GLU A 80 -13.36 2.90 2.00
N ILE A 81 -12.07 2.55 1.92
CA ILE A 81 -11.44 2.27 0.63
C ILE A 81 -11.04 0.80 0.52
N ILE A 82 -10.32 0.28 1.51
CA ILE A 82 -9.72 -1.06 1.39
C ILE A 82 -10.76 -2.18 1.52
N ARG A 83 -11.69 -2.07 2.48
CA ARG A 83 -12.72 -3.10 2.65
C ARG A 83 -13.63 -3.22 1.42
N PRO A 84 -14.23 -2.13 0.90
CA PRO A 84 -15.09 -2.23 -0.29
C PRO A 84 -14.34 -2.75 -1.51
N ALA A 85 -13.10 -2.30 -1.73
CA ALA A 85 -12.31 -2.79 -2.84
C ALA A 85 -11.93 -4.27 -2.70
N ARG A 86 -11.68 -4.76 -1.48
CA ARG A 86 -11.47 -6.19 -1.23
C ARG A 86 -12.71 -7.00 -1.58
N ASP A 87 -13.89 -6.50 -1.27
CA ASP A 87 -15.16 -7.17 -1.60
C ASP A 87 -15.38 -7.22 -3.11
N VAL A 88 -15.08 -6.14 -3.84
CA VAL A 88 -15.09 -6.09 -5.31
C VAL A 88 -14.06 -7.07 -5.91
N LEU A 89 -12.82 -7.06 -5.43
CA LEU A 89 -11.76 -7.96 -5.91
C LEU A 89 -12.08 -9.43 -5.64
N HIS A 90 -12.72 -9.74 -4.51
CA HIS A 90 -13.22 -11.09 -4.22
C HIS A 90 -14.39 -11.47 -5.14
N ALA A 91 -15.35 -10.58 -5.35
CA ALA A 91 -16.53 -10.82 -6.17
C ALA A 91 -16.17 -11.14 -7.63
N HIS A 92 -15.16 -10.48 -8.17
CA HIS A 92 -14.72 -10.68 -9.56
C HIS A 92 -13.82 -11.90 -9.79
N ARG A 93 -13.55 -12.74 -8.75
CA ARG A 93 -12.71 -13.96 -8.81
C ARG A 93 -11.57 -13.87 -9.83
N LEU A 94 -10.75 -12.81 -9.76
CA LEU A 94 -9.51 -12.76 -10.51
C LEU A 94 -8.67 -13.97 -10.07
N LYS A 95 -8.66 -15.03 -10.88
CA LYS A 95 -7.91 -16.27 -10.66
C LYS A 95 -6.43 -15.88 -10.51
N GLY A 96 -5.98 -15.79 -9.26
CA GLY A 96 -4.68 -15.22 -8.87
C GLY A 96 -4.71 -14.55 -7.49
N PHE A 97 -5.90 -14.17 -7.00
CA PHE A 97 -6.06 -13.48 -5.71
C PHE A 97 -6.62 -14.35 -4.56
N LEU A 98 -6.76 -15.67 -4.73
CA LEU A 98 -7.45 -16.53 -3.75
C LEU A 98 -6.53 -17.39 -2.86
N SER A 99 -6.85 -17.36 -1.56
CA SER A 99 -6.67 -18.36 -0.47
C SER A 99 -5.43 -18.40 0.44
N TYR A 100 -4.43 -17.53 0.31
CA TYR A 100 -3.47 -17.30 1.40
C TYR A 100 -3.39 -15.83 1.82
N GLU A 101 -4.27 -15.55 2.77
CA GLU A 101 -4.36 -14.37 3.60
C GLU A 101 -3.00 -13.93 4.17
N ARG A 102 -2.49 -12.78 3.70
CA ARG A 102 -1.67 -11.77 4.42
C ARG A 102 -0.79 -10.89 3.52
N ARG A 103 -0.66 -11.14 2.21
CA ARG A 103 0.23 -10.38 1.31
C ARG A 103 -0.56 -9.62 0.23
N MET A 104 -1.05 -8.43 0.57
CA MET A 104 -1.47 -7.46 -0.46
C MET A 104 -0.20 -6.89 -1.10
N HIS A 105 -0.06 -7.04 -2.42
CA HIS A 105 1.03 -6.40 -3.18
C HIS A 105 0.75 -4.89 -3.23
N VAL A 106 1.79 -4.06 -3.04
CA VAL A 106 1.71 -2.60 -3.07
C VAL A 106 0.97 -2.11 -4.33
N SER A 107 1.20 -2.76 -5.47
CA SER A 107 0.50 -2.47 -6.74
C SER A 107 -1.03 -2.60 -6.64
N ALA A 108 -1.54 -3.68 -6.04
CA ALA A 108 -2.98 -3.89 -5.89
C ALA A 108 -3.59 -2.86 -4.92
N MET A 109 -2.85 -2.49 -3.88
CA MET A 109 -3.26 -1.51 -2.88
C MET A 109 -3.36 -0.10 -3.47
N SER A 110 -2.31 0.33 -4.17
CA SER A 110 -2.29 1.63 -4.83
C SER A 110 -3.38 1.74 -5.89
N LYS A 111 -3.64 0.68 -6.67
CA LYS A 111 -4.71 0.69 -7.68
C LYS A 111 -6.09 0.83 -7.05
N SER A 112 -6.33 0.08 -5.97
CA SER A 112 -7.56 0.16 -5.19
C SER A 112 -7.81 1.57 -4.64
N LEU A 113 -6.77 2.21 -4.09
CA LEU A 113 -6.87 3.56 -3.53
C LEU A 113 -7.13 4.60 -4.62
N TYR A 114 -6.43 4.49 -5.75
CA TYR A 114 -6.63 5.36 -6.90
C TYR A 114 -8.07 5.29 -7.44
N THR A 115 -8.58 4.09 -7.68
CA THR A 115 -9.97 3.91 -8.18
C THR A 115 -10.99 4.45 -7.19
N ALA A 116 -10.84 4.18 -5.89
CA ALA A 116 -11.77 4.66 -4.88
C ALA A 116 -11.77 6.20 -4.78
N ARG A 117 -10.58 6.83 -4.85
CA ARG A 117 -10.47 8.29 -4.85
C ARG A 117 -11.07 8.92 -6.11
N LEU A 118 -10.90 8.31 -7.28
CA LEU A 118 -11.57 8.76 -8.51
C LEU A 118 -13.11 8.68 -8.40
N SER A 119 -13.64 7.57 -7.89
CA SER A 119 -15.09 7.41 -7.69
C SER A 119 -15.66 8.39 -6.66
N SER A 120 -14.93 8.67 -5.58
CA SER A 120 -15.31 9.67 -4.58
C SER A 120 -15.30 11.09 -5.17
N ALA A 121 -14.24 11.45 -5.92
CA ALA A 121 -14.14 12.75 -6.59
C ALA A 121 -15.24 12.95 -7.64
N ALA A 122 -15.60 11.90 -8.40
CA ALA A 122 -16.70 11.96 -9.36
C ALA A 122 -18.07 12.18 -8.69
N ASN A 123 -18.31 11.57 -7.53
CA ASN A 123 -19.56 11.76 -6.77
C ASN A 123 -19.64 13.12 -6.06
N ALA A 124 -18.52 13.72 -5.66
CA ALA A 124 -18.51 15.05 -5.05
C ALA A 124 -18.73 16.21 -6.04
N ALA A 125 -18.62 15.93 -7.34
CA ALA A 125 -18.78 16.90 -8.44
C ALA A 125 -20.15 16.83 -9.14
N SER A 126 -21.07 15.99 -8.65
CA SER A 126 -22.45 15.83 -9.15
C SER A 126 -23.47 16.35 -8.14
#